data_AF-A0A1H0AQL2-F1
#
_entry.id   AF-A0A1H0AQL2-F1
#
_cell.length_a   1.000
_cell.length_b   1.000
_cell.length_c   1.000
_cell.angle_alpha   90.00
_cell.angle_beta   90.00
_cell.angle_gamma   90.00
#
_symmetry.space_group_name_H-M   'P 1'
#
loop_
_entity.id
_entity.type
_entity.pdbx_description
1 polymer ?
#
loop_
_entity_poly.entity_id
_entity_poly.type
_entity_poly.pdbx_seq_one_letter_code
_entity_poly.pdbx_strand_id
1 'polypeptide(L)'
;TKQNAVKSMVVTDAEGRVLFCSPVRPGSCADITQARHLGLATLLADGPFMEILADAGYQGMGAQTGGRVVTAPHRKFKKNAPAWYEERHEQQRKAHSSRRIRVEHGIAHLQNWRALARHLGRREHMSDIVQAVAGLLSHQQSASLSRSFRG
;
A
#
# COMPACT_ATOMS: atom_id res chain seq x y z
N THR A 1 6.37 -7.76 -25.43
CA THR A 1 7.25 -7.74 -24.24
C THR A 1 6.70 -8.70 -23.20
N LYS A 2 7.44 -9.75 -22.82
CA LYS A 2 6.99 -10.70 -21.79
C LYS A 2 6.89 -9.96 -20.44
N GLN A 3 5.68 -9.69 -19.97
CA GLN A 3 5.46 -9.24 -18.60
C GLN A 3 5.22 -10.47 -17.73
N ASN A 4 6.16 -10.81 -16.87
CA ASN A 4 6.05 -12.01 -16.04
C ASN A 4 5.29 -11.78 -14.72
N ALA A 5 5.12 -10.52 -14.31
CA ALA A 5 4.49 -10.15 -13.05
C ALA A 5 3.40 -9.08 -13.23
N VAL A 6 2.41 -9.13 -12.32
CA VAL A 6 1.37 -8.11 -12.12
C VAL A 6 1.39 -7.60 -10.70
N LYS A 7 0.83 -6.42 -10.49
CA LYS A 7 0.64 -5.84 -9.17
C LYS A 7 -0.61 -4.99 -9.09
N SER A 8 -1.14 -4.83 -7.89
CA SER A 8 -2.20 -3.89 -7.57
C SER A 8 -1.76 -2.96 -6.45
N MET A 9 -2.30 -1.75 -6.45
CA MET A 9 -2.23 -0.85 -5.31
C MET A 9 -3.31 -1.26 -4.31
N VAL A 10 -2.94 -1.43 -3.04
CA VAL A 10 -3.86 -1.76 -1.94
C VAL A 10 -3.76 -0.64 -0.91
N VAL A 11 -4.91 -0.19 -0.41
CA VAL A 11 -5.00 0.78 0.68
C VAL A 11 -5.69 0.10 1.86
N THR A 12 -5.12 0.26 3.05
CA THR A 12 -5.71 -0.20 4.30
C THR A 12 -5.91 0.97 5.24
N ASP A 13 -6.73 0.78 6.27
CA ASP A 13 -6.68 1.65 7.44
C ASP A 13 -5.51 1.28 8.37
N ALA A 14 -5.42 1.99 9.50
CA ALA A 14 -4.37 1.84 10.51
C ALA A 14 -4.39 0.49 11.25
N GLU A 15 -5.50 -0.25 11.18
CA GLU A 15 -5.63 -1.60 11.75
C GLU A 15 -5.33 -2.70 10.72
N GLY A 16 -5.04 -2.34 9.46
CA GLY A 16 -4.74 -3.28 8.40
C GLY A 16 -5.99 -3.83 7.69
N ARG A 17 -7.16 -3.19 7.83
CA ARG A 17 -8.36 -3.60 7.09
C ARG A 17 -8.31 -3.02 5.68
N VAL A 18 -8.66 -3.83 4.69
CA VAL A 18 -8.59 -3.44 3.28
C VAL A 18 -9.72 -2.46 2.96
N LEU A 19 -9.34 -1.28 2.48
CA LEU A 19 -10.27 -0.22 2.06
C LEU A 19 -10.40 -0.15 0.53
N PHE A 20 -9.32 -0.47 -0.19
CA PHE A 20 -9.29 -0.37 -1.64
C PHE A 20 -8.26 -1.32 -2.25
N CYS A 21 -8.58 -1.85 -3.43
CA CYS A 21 -7.65 -2.57 -4.30
C CYS A 21 -7.85 -2.13 -5.75
N SER A 22 -6.77 -1.69 -6.40
CA SER A 22 -6.83 -1.29 -7.81
C SER A 22 -6.91 -2.51 -8.74
N PRO A 23 -7.36 -2.33 -10.00
CA PRO A 23 -7.08 -3.28 -11.06
C PRO A 23 -5.57 -3.55 -11.16
N VAL A 24 -5.20 -4.73 -11.70
CA VAL A 24 -3.79 -5.06 -11.84
C VAL A 24 -3.10 -4.21 -12.92
N ARG A 25 -1.83 -3.93 -12.69
CA ARG A 25 -0.90 -3.32 -13.64
C ARG A 25 0.28 -4.24 -13.89
N PRO A 26 0.97 -4.06 -15.02
CA PRO A 26 2.28 -4.67 -15.22
C PRO A 26 3.22 -4.45 -14.03
N GLY A 27 3.93 -5.50 -13.61
CA GLY A 27 4.94 -5.39 -12.54
C GLY A 27 6.03 -4.35 -12.84
N SER A 28 6.28 -4.07 -14.11
CA SER A 28 7.23 -3.06 -14.58
C SER A 28 6.74 -1.61 -14.43
N CYS A 29 5.45 -1.36 -14.21
CA CYS A 29 4.93 -0.01 -14.00
C CYS A 29 5.42 0.50 -12.64
N ALA A 30 6.01 1.69 -12.50
CA ALA A 30 6.40 2.19 -11.19
C ALA A 30 5.17 2.44 -10.30
N ASP A 31 5.27 2.17 -8.99
CA ASP A 31 4.11 2.27 -8.08
C ASP A 31 3.57 3.71 -8.02
N ILE A 32 4.47 4.69 -7.96
CA ILE A 32 4.11 6.12 -8.06
C ILE A 32 3.38 6.46 -9.36
N THR A 33 3.75 5.84 -10.49
CA THR A 33 3.07 6.06 -11.77
C THR A 33 1.66 5.48 -11.75
N GLN A 34 1.49 4.30 -11.16
CA GLN A 34 0.16 3.72 -10.93
C GLN A 34 -0.70 4.60 -10.04
N ALA A 35 -0.16 5.11 -8.92
CA ALA A 35 -0.88 6.03 -8.04
C ALA A 35 -1.32 7.32 -8.75
N ARG A 36 -0.47 7.89 -9.62
CA ARG A 36 -0.80 9.06 -10.43
C ARG A 36 -1.93 8.77 -11.41
N HIS A 37 -1.87 7.65 -12.14
CA HIS A 37 -2.93 7.24 -13.05
C HIS A 37 -4.27 6.97 -12.34
N LEU A 38 -4.22 6.54 -11.08
CA LEU A 38 -5.41 6.33 -10.26
C LEU A 38 -5.91 7.62 -9.58
N GLY A 39 -5.26 8.76 -9.83
CA GLY A 39 -5.70 10.05 -9.29
C GLY A 39 -5.50 10.20 -7.78
N LEU A 40 -4.62 9.40 -7.15
CA LEU A 40 -4.43 9.42 -5.69
C LEU A 40 -4.05 10.82 -5.18
N ALA A 41 -3.24 11.55 -5.93
CA ALA A 41 -2.85 12.90 -5.54
C ALA A 41 -4.04 13.87 -5.52
N THR A 42 -4.88 13.81 -6.56
CA THR A 42 -6.11 14.62 -6.67
C THR A 42 -7.10 14.26 -5.56
N LEU A 43 -7.33 12.96 -5.34
CA LEU A 43 -8.21 12.48 -4.26
C LEU A 43 -7.76 13.01 -2.90
N LEU A 44 -6.45 12.97 -2.63
CA LEU A 44 -5.90 13.49 -1.39
C LEU A 44 -5.91 15.01 -1.30
N ALA A 45 -5.91 15.74 -2.41
CA ALA A 45 -6.00 17.19 -2.40
C ALA A 45 -7.43 17.67 -2.11
N ASP A 46 -8.41 17.04 -2.76
CA ASP A 46 -9.82 17.45 -2.74
C ASP A 46 -10.58 16.85 -1.54
N GLY A 47 -10.08 15.75 -0.98
CA GLY A 47 -10.70 15.05 0.14
C GLY A 47 -10.33 15.59 1.53
N PRO A 48 -10.99 15.05 2.57
CA PRO A 48 -10.63 15.31 3.97
C PRO A 48 -9.15 15.05 4.22
N PHE A 49 -8.58 15.77 5.18
CA PHE A 49 -7.19 15.55 5.56
C PHE A 49 -7.02 14.13 6.10
N MET A 50 -6.18 13.35 5.43
CA MET A 50 -5.72 12.06 5.89
C MET A 50 -4.24 11.87 5.54
N GLU A 51 -3.49 11.24 6.43
CA GLU A 51 -2.13 10.82 6.17
C GLU A 51 -2.14 9.39 5.62
N ILE A 52 -1.48 9.15 4.49
CA ILE A 52 -1.26 7.83 3.91
C ILE A 52 0.19 7.44 4.12
N LEU A 53 0.41 6.32 4.80
CA LEU A 53 1.70 5.65 4.84
C LEU A 53 1.91 4.85 3.57
N ALA A 54 3.07 5.01 2.94
CA ALA A 54 3.37 4.37 1.67
C ALA A 54 4.79 3.81 1.60
N ASP A 55 4.96 2.84 0.72
CA ASP A 55 6.24 2.21 0.45
C ASP A 55 7.21 3.14 -0.28
N ALA A 56 8.50 2.77 -0.29
CA ALA A 56 9.52 3.54 -0.99
C ALA A 56 9.22 3.69 -2.51
N GLY A 57 8.45 2.77 -3.10
CA GLY A 57 7.98 2.87 -4.49
C GLY A 57 7.06 4.07 -4.78
N TYR A 58 6.51 4.71 -3.75
CA TYR A 58 5.71 5.92 -3.83
C TYR A 58 6.49 7.20 -3.49
N GLN A 59 7.82 7.12 -3.34
CA GLN A 59 8.66 8.28 -3.06
C GLN A 59 8.44 9.39 -4.10
N GLY A 60 8.25 10.62 -3.62
CA GLY A 60 7.87 11.78 -4.43
C GLY A 60 6.39 12.15 -4.36
N MET A 61 5.51 11.23 -3.94
CA MET A 61 4.08 11.53 -3.74
C MET A 61 3.83 12.56 -2.64
N GLY A 62 4.67 12.60 -1.60
CA GLY A 62 4.53 13.58 -0.52
C GLY A 62 4.60 15.03 -1.02
N ALA A 63 5.46 15.32 -2.00
CA ALA A 63 5.55 16.65 -2.60
C ALA A 63 4.29 17.02 -3.41
N GLN A 64 3.61 16.03 -3.98
CA GLN A 64 2.39 16.22 -4.80
C GLN A 64 1.12 16.30 -3.94
N THR A 65 1.20 15.91 -2.67
CA THR A 65 0.05 15.77 -1.77
C THR A 65 0.15 16.69 -0.55
N GLY A 66 1.02 17.70 -0.59
CA GLY A 66 1.22 18.61 0.54
C GLY A 66 1.69 17.92 1.82
N GLY A 67 2.45 16.83 1.69
CA GLY A 67 2.94 16.02 2.80
C GLY A 67 1.99 14.93 3.29
N ARG A 68 0.79 14.79 2.71
CA ARG A 68 -0.19 13.77 3.12
C ARG A 68 0.28 12.33 2.85
N VAL A 69 1.11 12.10 1.82
CA VAL A 69 1.74 10.78 1.60
C VAL A 69 3.12 10.74 2.24
N VAL A 70 3.24 9.93 3.30
CA VAL A 70 4.47 9.71 4.05
C VAL A 70 5.10 8.38 3.61
N THR A 71 6.30 8.47 3.03
CA THR A 71 7.09 7.29 2.65
C THR A 71 8.25 7.07 3.60
N ALA A 72 8.87 5.88 3.52
CA ALA A 72 10.13 5.62 4.21
C ALA A 72 11.16 6.74 3.91
N PRO A 73 11.95 7.17 4.92
CA PRO A 73 12.87 8.29 4.77
C PRO A 73 13.83 8.04 3.62
N HIS A 74 14.02 9.06 2.78
CA HIS A 74 14.97 8.99 1.68
C HIS A 74 16.40 9.24 2.19
N ARG A 75 17.32 8.37 1.77
CA ARG A 75 18.73 8.46 2.15
C ARG A 75 19.45 9.52 1.32
N LYS A 76 19.81 10.64 1.96
CA LYS A 76 20.51 11.77 1.33
C LYS A 76 21.98 11.44 1.03
N PHE A 77 22.66 10.76 1.95
CA PHE A 77 24.08 10.42 1.82
C PHE A 77 24.25 8.97 1.35
N LYS A 78 24.88 8.78 0.18
CA LYS A 78 25.18 7.44 -0.35
C LYS A 78 26.38 6.79 0.35
N LYS A 79 27.37 7.58 0.77
CA LYS A 79 28.59 7.16 1.49
C LYS A 79 28.97 8.23 2.52
N ASN A 80 29.70 7.83 3.56
CA ASN A 80 30.30 8.73 4.56
C ASN A 80 29.31 9.71 5.19
N ALA A 81 28.12 9.23 5.55
CA ALA A 81 27.17 10.06 6.26
C ALA A 81 27.70 10.36 7.67
N PRO A 82 27.47 11.57 8.22
CA PRO A 82 27.77 11.85 9.61
C PRO A 82 27.04 10.88 10.56
N ALA A 83 27.66 10.51 11.69
CA ALA A 83 27.08 9.55 12.63
C ALA A 83 25.68 9.97 13.13
N TRP A 84 25.49 11.27 13.43
CA TRP A 84 24.19 11.82 13.83
C TRP A 84 23.10 11.65 12.76
N TYR A 85 23.50 11.62 11.48
CA TYR A 85 22.57 11.43 10.37
C TYR A 85 22.13 9.97 10.28
N GLU A 86 23.07 9.03 10.43
CA GLU A 86 22.75 7.60 10.43
C GLU A 86 21.80 7.26 11.57
N GLU A 87 22.07 7.77 12.78
CA GLU A 87 21.20 7.55 13.93
C GLU A 87 19.79 8.08 13.69
N ARG A 88 19.66 9.33 13.23
CA ARG A 88 18.35 9.93 12.93
C ARG A 88 17.62 9.18 11.82
N HIS A 89 18.31 8.80 10.75
CA HIS A 89 17.74 8.04 9.65
C HIS A 89 17.26 6.66 10.11
N GLU A 90 18.04 5.98 10.96
CA GLU A 90 17.69 4.70 11.56
C GLU A 90 16.42 4.79 12.42
N GLN A 91 16.34 5.81 13.29
CA GLN A 91 15.16 6.06 14.11
C GLN A 91 13.91 6.31 13.25
N GLN A 92 14.01 7.18 12.24
CA GLN A 92 12.89 7.46 11.32
C GLN A 92 12.46 6.22 10.53
N ARG A 93 13.42 5.42 10.05
CA ARG A 93 13.14 4.17 9.32
C ARG A 93 12.47 3.14 10.22
N LYS A 94 12.92 2.98 11.46
CA LYS A 94 12.28 2.10 12.46
C LYS A 94 10.86 2.55 12.80
N ALA A 95 10.66 3.85 13.03
CA ALA A 95 9.32 4.41 13.28
C ALA A 95 8.37 4.15 12.11
N HIS A 96 8.82 4.39 10.88
CA HIS A 96 8.04 4.09 9.68
C HIS A 96 7.75 2.59 9.52
N SER A 97 8.76 1.74 9.70
CA SER A 97 8.62 0.29 9.61
C SER A 97 7.63 -0.26 10.64
N SER A 98 7.65 0.25 11.88
CA SER A 98 6.74 -0.18 12.94
C SER A 98 5.28 0.12 12.60
N ARG A 99 4.98 1.31 12.08
CA ARG A 99 3.63 1.68 11.64
C ARG A 99 3.12 0.80 10.48
N ARG A 100 4.03 0.33 9.63
CA ARG A 100 3.72 -0.51 8.47
C ARG A 100 3.37 -1.96 8.80
N ILE A 101 3.75 -2.48 9.96
CA ILE A 101 3.52 -3.90 10.31
C ILE A 101 2.05 -4.30 10.12
N ARG A 102 1.11 -3.46 10.56
CA ARG A 102 -0.34 -3.76 10.40
C ARG A 102 -0.81 -3.69 8.95
N VAL A 103 -0.27 -2.74 8.18
CA VAL A 103 -0.54 -2.64 6.73
C VAL A 103 -0.07 -3.91 6.02
N GLU A 104 1.15 -4.36 6.35
CA GLU A 104 1.73 -5.58 5.79
C GLU A 104 0.92 -6.82 6.17
N HIS A 105 0.43 -6.91 7.41
CA HIS A 105 -0.52 -7.95 7.79
C HIS A 105 -1.79 -7.90 6.94
N GLY A 106 -2.41 -6.72 6.76
CA GLY A 106 -3.59 -6.56 5.92
C GLY A 106 -3.38 -7.01 4.47
N ILE A 107 -2.25 -6.64 3.87
CA ILE A 107 -1.86 -7.07 2.54
C ILE A 107 -1.58 -8.57 2.51
N ALA A 108 -0.91 -9.13 3.51
CA ALA A 108 -0.67 -10.56 3.62
C ALA A 108 -1.98 -11.34 3.75
N HIS A 109 -2.95 -10.85 4.53
CA HIS A 109 -4.28 -11.42 4.62
C HIS A 109 -4.92 -11.51 3.24
N LEU A 110 -4.83 -10.46 2.42
CA LEU A 110 -5.31 -10.48 1.04
C LEU A 110 -4.56 -11.51 0.19
N GLN A 111 -3.23 -11.45 0.16
CA GLN A 111 -2.39 -12.30 -0.68
C GLN A 111 -2.51 -13.80 -0.34
N ASN A 112 -2.78 -14.13 0.93
CA ASN A 112 -2.90 -15.50 1.40
C ASN A 112 -4.24 -16.18 1.05
N TRP A 113 -5.20 -15.48 0.45
CA TRP A 113 -6.41 -16.13 -0.07
C TRP A 113 -6.04 -17.14 -1.13
N ARG A 114 -6.57 -18.38 -1.01
CA ARG A 114 -6.21 -19.51 -1.90
C ARG A 114 -6.34 -19.18 -3.39
N ALA A 115 -7.34 -18.37 -3.76
CA ALA A 115 -7.56 -17.94 -5.15
C ALA A 115 -6.39 -17.12 -5.71
N LEU A 116 -5.68 -16.36 -4.87
CA LEU A 116 -4.50 -15.58 -5.23
C LEU A 116 -3.20 -16.39 -5.02
N ALA A 117 -3.04 -17.00 -3.84
CA ALA A 117 -1.84 -17.75 -3.48
C ALA A 117 -1.55 -18.96 -4.40
N ARG A 118 -2.59 -19.55 -5.01
CA ARG A 118 -2.47 -20.68 -5.94
C ARG A 118 -3.06 -20.36 -7.31
N HIS A 119 -3.02 -19.10 -7.72
CA HIS A 119 -3.56 -18.71 -9.00
C HIS A 119 -2.79 -19.39 -10.15
N LEU A 120 -3.41 -20.38 -10.78
CA LEU A 120 -2.96 -21.03 -12.01
C LEU A 120 -3.82 -20.62 -13.22
N GLY A 121 -4.74 -19.66 -13.01
CA GLY A 121 -5.69 -19.19 -14.00
C GLY A 121 -5.08 -18.24 -15.02
N ARG A 122 -5.94 -17.73 -15.91
CA ARG A 122 -5.51 -16.77 -16.93
C ARG A 122 -5.38 -15.36 -16.35
N ARG A 123 -4.33 -14.68 -16.77
CA ARG A 123 -3.97 -13.35 -16.25
C ARG A 123 -4.98 -12.27 -16.58
N GLU A 124 -5.73 -12.40 -17.69
CA GLU A 124 -6.79 -11.44 -18.05
C GLU A 124 -7.84 -11.27 -16.94
N HIS A 125 -8.06 -12.29 -16.12
CA HIS A 125 -9.04 -12.24 -15.02
C HIS A 125 -8.44 -11.78 -13.69
N MET A 126 -7.13 -11.48 -13.63
CA MET A 126 -6.48 -11.20 -12.35
C MET A 126 -7.01 -9.92 -11.68
N SER A 127 -7.38 -8.90 -12.47
CA SER A 127 -8.04 -7.70 -11.93
C SER A 127 -9.34 -8.08 -11.22
N ASP A 128 -10.19 -8.85 -11.88
CA ASP A 128 -11.49 -9.24 -11.34
C ASP A 128 -11.32 -10.09 -10.08
N ILE A 129 -10.38 -11.05 -10.10
CA ILE A 129 -10.10 -11.92 -8.97
C ILE A 129 -9.58 -11.12 -7.78
N VAL A 130 -8.57 -10.26 -7.95
CA VAL A 130 -7.98 -9.52 -6.83
C VAL A 130 -8.98 -8.53 -6.22
N GLN A 131 -9.81 -7.89 -7.07
CA GLN A 131 -10.83 -6.96 -6.60
C GLN A 131 -11.99 -7.68 -5.91
N ALA A 132 -12.43 -8.84 -6.41
CA ALA A 132 -13.45 -9.66 -5.77
C ALA A 132 -12.98 -10.15 -4.39
N VAL A 133 -11.75 -10.66 -4.29
CA VAL A 133 -11.16 -11.09 -3.02
C VAL A 133 -11.02 -9.90 -2.06
N ALA A 134 -10.57 -8.74 -2.53
CA ALA A 134 -10.46 -7.55 -1.69
C ALA A 134 -11.83 -7.09 -1.16
N GLY A 135 -12.89 -7.11 -1.98
CA GLY A 135 -14.25 -6.78 -1.56
C GLY A 135 -14.79 -7.75 -0.51
N LEU A 136 -14.60 -9.06 -0.71
CA LEU A 136 -14.99 -10.09 0.25
C LEU A 136 -14.25 -9.93 1.58
N LEU A 137 -12.94 -9.71 1.54
CA LEU A 137 -12.12 -9.51 2.74
C LEU A 137 -12.55 -8.24 3.50
N SER A 138 -12.75 -7.14 2.78
CA SER A 138 -13.21 -5.87 3.38
C SER A 138 -14.57 -6.04 4.06
N HIS A 139 -15.50 -6.76 3.43
CA HIS A 139 -16.80 -7.07 4.03
C HIS A 139 -16.67 -7.93 5.30
N GLN A 140 -15.85 -8.99 5.27
CA GLN A 140 -15.60 -9.84 6.44
C GLN A 140 -14.99 -9.06 7.61
N GLN A 141 -14.02 -8.18 7.33
CA GLN A 141 -13.37 -7.32 8.32
C GLN A 141 -14.34 -6.28 8.91
N SER A 142 -15.28 -5.78 8.11
CA SER A 142 -16.32 -4.84 8.57
C SER A 142 -17.38 -5.52 9.42
N ALA A 143 -17.77 -6.76 9.06
CA ALA A 143 -18.75 -7.54 9.82
C ALA A 143 -18.22 -7.90 11.23
N SER A 144 -16.94 -8.27 11.36
CA SER A 144 -16.33 -8.59 12.65
C SER A 144 -16.25 -7.38 13.59
N LEU A 145 -15.97 -6.18 13.06
CA LEU A 145 -16.02 -4.92 13.81
C LEU A 145 -17.41 -4.66 14.40
N SER A 146 -18.46 -4.81 13.58
CA SER A 146 -19.85 -4.58 14.02
C SER A 146 -20.30 -5.54 15.12
N ARG A 147 -19.62 -6.69 15.24
CA ARG A 147 -19.86 -7.71 16.28
C ARG A 147 -19.09 -7.39 17.56
N SER A 148 -17.89 -6.82 17.46
CA SER A 148 -17.09 -6.37 18.61
C SER A 148 -17.68 -5.14 19.32
N PHE A 149 -18.44 -4.30 18.61
CA PHE A 149 -19.13 -3.14 19.20
C PHE A 149 -20.49 -3.48 19.85
N ARG A 150 -20.97 -4.71 19.71
CA ARG A 150 -22.24 -5.20 20.30
C ARG A 150 -22.04 -6.15 21.48
N GLY A 151 -20.80 -6.30 21.95
CA GLY A 151 -20.43 -7.14 23.09
C GLY A 151 -20.05 -6.33 24.30
#